data_AF-A0AAV9MLG8-F1
#
_entry.id   AF-A0AAV9MLG8-F1
#
_cell.length_a   1.000
_cell.length_b   1.000
_cell.length_c   1.000
_cell.angle_alpha   90.00
_cell.angle_beta   90.00
_cell.angle_gamma   90.00
#
_symmetry.space_group_name_H-M   'P 1'
#
loop_
_entity.id
_entity.type
_entity.pdbx_description
1 polymer ?
#
loop_
_entity_poly.entity_id
_entity_poly.type
_entity_poly.pdbx_seq_one_letter_code
_entity_poly.pdbx_strand_id
1 'polypeptide(L)' 'MKSRKVLAYQQLVLECAEQLGRMFKSDVKAIKKRIEDLITRDYLERDKDNPNLFKYLA' A
#
# COMPACT_ATOMS: atom_id res chain seq x y z
N MET A 1 -6.86 -1.39 -2.01
CA MET A 1 -7.19 -0.50 -0.89
C MET A 1 -8.66 -0.05 -0.89
N LYS A 2 -9.19 0.55 -1.97
CA LYS A 2 -10.60 1.03 -2.03
C LYS A 2 -11.68 0.00 -1.61
N SER A 3 -11.51 -1.28 -1.93
CA SER A 3 -12.45 -2.33 -1.52
C SER A 3 -12.24 -2.90 -0.12
N ARG A 4 -11.03 -2.78 0.47
CA ARG A 4 -10.68 -3.46 1.73
C ARG A 4 -10.56 -2.55 2.95
N LYS A 5 -10.64 -1.22 2.80
CA LYS A 5 -10.61 -0.15 3.84
C LYS A 5 -9.41 -0.13 4.79
N VAL A 6 -8.87 -1.29 5.17
CA VAL A 6 -7.74 -1.48 6.08
C VAL A 6 -6.90 -2.65 5.58
N LEU A 7 -5.57 -2.50 5.50
CA LEU A 7 -4.68 -3.57 5.07
C LEU A 7 -3.33 -3.50 5.76
N ALA A 8 -2.73 -4.67 6.00
CA ALA A 8 -1.36 -4.76 6.50
C ALA A 8 -0.34 -4.50 5.38
N TYR A 9 0.82 -3.92 5.73
CA TYR A 9 1.91 -3.61 4.80
C TYR A 9 2.33 -4.82 3.95
N GLN A 10 2.54 -5.97 4.58
CA GLN A 10 2.95 -7.19 3.86
C GLN A 10 1.91 -7.62 2.84
N GLN A 11 0.62 -7.59 3.21
CA GLN A 11 -0.48 -7.94 2.29
C GLN A 11 -0.57 -6.93 1.14
N LEU A 12 -0.41 -5.64 1.42
CA LEU A 12 -0.45 -4.59 0.40
C LEU A 12 0.68 -4.78 -0.62
N VAL A 13 1.89 -5.04 -0.14
CA VAL A 13 3.05 -5.29 -1.00
C VAL A 13 2.86 -6.56 -1.83
N LEU A 14 2.31 -7.63 -1.24
CA LEU A 14 2.05 -8.88 -1.94
C LEU A 14 1.01 -8.68 -3.05
N GLU A 15 -0.16 -8.11 -2.73
CA GLU A 15 -1.22 -7.84 -3.72
C GLU A 15 -0.72 -6.91 -4.84
N CYS A 16 0.04 -5.85 -4.50
CA CYS A 16 0.65 -4.98 -5.50
C CYS A 16 1.66 -5.73 -6.36
N ALA A 17 2.51 -6.57 -5.78
CA ALA A 17 3.51 -7.33 -6.51
C ALA A 17 2.89 -8.35 -7.46
N GLU A 18 1.80 -9.04 -7.05
CA GLU A 18 1.06 -9.96 -7.89
C GLU A 18 0.33 -9.26 -9.03
N GLN A 19 -0.34 -8.13 -8.76
CA GLN A 19 -1.04 -7.35 -9.79
C GLN A 19 -0.05 -6.75 -10.81
N LEU A 20 1.06 -6.18 -10.34
CA LEU A 20 2.08 -5.58 -11.20
C LEU A 20 2.92 -6.64 -11.90
N GLY A 21 3.12 -7.81 -11.29
CA GLY A 21 3.93 -8.93 -11.80
C GLY A 21 3.41 -9.50 -13.12
N ARG A 22 2.13 -9.28 -13.44
CA ARG A 22 1.55 -9.63 -14.75
C ARG A 22 1.94 -8.69 -15.89
N MET A 23 2.34 -7.45 -15.60
CA MET A 23 2.70 -6.44 -16.62
C MET A 23 4.18 -6.04 -16.58
N PHE A 24 4.82 -6.06 -15.41
CA PHE A 24 6.21 -5.63 -15.23
C PHE A 24 6.91 -6.44 -14.14
N LYS A 25 8.26 -6.50 -14.17
CA LYS A 25 9.03 -6.94 -13.00
C LYS A 25 8.89 -5.88 -11.91
N SER A 26 8.01 -6.14 -10.95
CA SER A 26 7.67 -5.24 -9.85
C SER A 26 8.88 -5.00 -8.95
N ASP A 27 9.44 -3.78 -8.99
CA ASP A 27 10.47 -3.35 -8.04
C ASP A 27 9.84 -2.97 -6.70
N VAL A 28 10.14 -3.71 -5.64
CA VAL A 28 9.61 -3.46 -4.27
C VAL A 28 9.94 -2.03 -3.80
N LYS A 29 11.06 -1.46 -4.28
CA LYS A 29 11.43 -0.05 -4.01
C LYS A 29 10.42 0.94 -4.58
N ALA A 30 9.90 0.69 -5.78
CA ALA A 30 8.91 1.56 -6.40
C ALA A 30 7.56 1.49 -5.66
N ILE A 31 7.15 0.29 -5.23
CA ILE A 31 5.93 0.10 -4.44
C ILE A 31 6.01 0.89 -3.12
N LYS A 32 7.12 0.78 -2.39
CA LYS A 32 7.37 1.57 -1.16
C LYS A 32 7.22 3.08 -1.40
N LYS A 33 7.90 3.60 -2.43
CA LYS A 33 7.85 5.03 -2.77
C LYS A 33 6.43 5.49 -3.11
N ARG A 34 5.63 4.64 -3.76
CA ARG A 34 4.24 4.94 -4.09
C ARG A 34 3.32 4.93 -2.87
N ILE A 35 3.56 4.01 -1.93
CA ILE A 35 2.83 3.98 -0.65
C ILE A 35 3.09 5.27 0.11
N GLU A 36 4.33 5.75 0.17
CA GLU A 36 4.65 7.03 0.82
C GLU A 36 3.97 8.23 0.14
N ASP A 37 4.01 8.30 -1.19
CA ASP A 37 3.32 9.36 -1.95
C ASP A 37 1.79 9.35 -1.71
N LEU A 38 1.18 8.17 -1.54
CA LEU A 38 -0.24 8.05 -1.19
C LEU A 38 -0.56 8.48 0.24
N ILE A 39 0.37 8.30 1.19
CA ILE A 39 0.23 8.80 2.55
C ILE A 39 0.34 10.32 2.57
N THR A 40 1.33 10.89 1.86
CA THR A 40 1.53 12.35 1.78
C THR A 40 0.36 13.07 1.11
N ARG A 41 -0.42 12.38 0.29
CA ARG A 41 -1.62 12.90 -0.37
C ARG A 41 -2.92 12.61 0.40
N ASP A 42 -2.83 12.16 1.65
CA ASP A 42 -3.98 11.82 2.50
C ASP A 42 -4.92 10.76 1.91
N TYR A 43 -4.44 9.90 0.99
CA TYR A 43 -5.21 8.74 0.52
C TYR A 43 -5.06 7.54 1.45
N LEU A 44 -3.93 7.46 2.17
CA LEU A 44 -3.63 6.39 3.12
C LEU A 44 -3.18 6.99 4.46
N GLU A 45 -3.65 6.40 5.55
CA GLU A 45 -3.21 6.73 6.91
C GLU A 45 -2.53 5.51 7.55
N ARG A 46 -1.47 5.74 8.33
CA ARG A 46 -0.93 4.71 9.22
C ARG A 46 -1.75 4.65 10.49
N ASP A 47 -2.09 3.44 10.91
CA ASP A 47 -2.78 3.25 12.17
C ASP A 47 -1.91 3.70 13.36
N LYS A 48 -2.54 4.35 14.35
CA LYS A 48 -1.83 4.94 15.51
C LYS A 48 -1.25 3.87 16.43
N ASP A 49 -1.90 2.71 16.51
CA ASP A 49 -1.46 1.61 17.37
C ASP A 49 -0.52 0.67 16.61
N ASN A 50 -0.68 0.55 15.29
CA ASN A 50 0.12 -0.36 14.47
C ASN A 50 0.65 0.31 13.18
N PRO A 51 1.96 0.63 13.10
CA PRO A 51 2.55 1.25 11.91
C PRO A 51 2.58 0.34 10.68
N ASN A 52 2.34 -0.97 10.87
CA ASN A 52 2.20 -1.95 9.79
C ASN A 52 0.79 -1.97 9.17
N LEU A 53 -0.17 -1.26 9.77
CA LEU A 53 -1.53 -1.18 9.27
C LEU A 53 -1.74 0.14 8.52
N PHE A 54 -2.32 0.04 7.33
CA PHE A 54 -2.69 1.17 6.49
C PHE A 54 -4.20 1.23 6.32
N LYS A 55 -4.78 2.38 6.59
CA LYS A 55 -6.19 2.70 6.39
C LYS A 55 -6.36 3.54 5.13
N TYR A 56 -7.39 3.24 4.36
CA TYR A 56 -7.76 4.04 3.20
C TYR A 56 -8.74 5.14 3.63
N LEU A 57 -8.42 6.39 3.29
CA LEU A 57 -9.17 7.56 3.74
C LEU A 57 -10.19 8.09 2.71
N ALA A 58 -10.04 7.77 1.42
CA ALA A 58 -10.84 8.34 0.31
C ALA A 58 -11.85 7.35 -0.32
#